data_AF-A0A7S0QDE3-F1
#
_entry.id   AF-A0A7S0QDE3-F1
#
_cell.length_a   1.000
_cell.length_b   1.000
_cell.length_c   1.000
_cell.angle_alpha   90.00
_cell.angle_beta   90.00
_cell.angle_gamma   90.00
#
_symmetry.space_group_name_H-M   'P 1'
#
loop_
_entity.id
_entity.type
_entity.pdbx_description
1 polymer ?
#
loop_
_entity_poly.entity_id
_entity_poly.type
_entity_poly.pdbx_seq_one_letter_code
_entity_poly.pdbx_strand_id
1 'polypeptide(L)'
;LELPGFSGNDFDFASNMTLPYLNQLPTTWRLSTSSLVLRLQVEVIKNSLVLIRIPSLSGIVLPAQGMVENQRDLTLKLRSSSCSAAEFPVQRSPHIEPILAYSFMDYDPRQVGVPVSIRVSFIPQTALPAGSILTLTLDKFGGPSTGKVMIFSSPEGAITVGAWNATTGKFSVLMDQQLLAMEPVSFIVRSTYGIFLPSAG
;
A
#
# COMPACT_ATOMS: atom_id res chain seq x y z
N LEU A 1 -0.81 -18.96 -6.50
CA LEU A 1 -1.76 -17.83 -6.57
C LEU A 1 -0.89 -16.61 -6.75
N GLU A 2 -1.03 -15.93 -7.87
CA GLU A 2 -0.35 -14.67 -8.14
C GLU A 2 -1.25 -13.54 -7.63
N LEU A 3 -0.68 -12.64 -6.82
CA LEU A 3 -1.37 -11.53 -6.17
C LEU A 3 -0.66 -10.20 -6.48
N PRO A 4 -0.66 -9.73 -7.75
CA PRO A 4 0.04 -8.50 -8.11
C PRO A 4 -0.42 -7.30 -7.28
N GLY A 5 0.53 -6.49 -6.83
CA GLY A 5 0.27 -5.30 -6.01
C GLY A 5 0.05 -5.57 -4.52
N PHE A 6 -0.12 -6.83 -4.09
CA PHE A 6 -0.16 -7.16 -2.67
C PHE A 6 1.23 -7.04 -2.05
N SER A 7 1.29 -6.67 -0.77
CA SER A 7 2.54 -6.49 -0.03
C SER A 7 2.57 -7.33 1.26
N GLY A 8 3.67 -7.28 2.00
CA GLY A 8 3.87 -8.06 3.22
C GLY A 8 5.28 -8.67 3.28
N ASN A 9 5.70 -9.08 4.48
CA ASN A 9 6.99 -9.75 4.64
C ASN A 9 6.95 -11.17 4.07
N ASP A 10 8.05 -11.61 3.46
CA ASP A 10 8.23 -13.00 3.06
C ASP A 10 8.00 -13.93 4.26
N PHE A 11 7.30 -15.03 4.03
CA PHE A 11 7.12 -16.03 5.06
C PHE A 11 7.08 -17.45 4.49
N ASP A 12 7.46 -18.37 5.36
CA ASP A 12 7.33 -19.81 5.20
C ASP A 12 6.64 -20.36 6.45
N PHE A 13 5.35 -20.65 6.36
CA PHE A 13 4.59 -21.23 7.47
C PHE A 13 3.88 -22.51 7.02
N ALA A 14 3.81 -23.49 7.90
CA ALA A 14 2.71 -24.45 7.88
C ALA A 14 1.50 -23.68 8.43
N SER A 15 0.76 -23.00 7.54
CA SER A 15 -0.39 -22.20 7.98
C SER A 15 -1.37 -23.13 8.70
N ASN A 16 -2.02 -22.66 9.77
CA ASN A 16 -3.22 -23.28 10.35
C ASN A 16 -4.37 -23.09 9.35
N MET A 17 -4.20 -23.64 8.17
CA MET A 17 -5.17 -23.62 7.09
C MET A 17 -5.98 -24.89 7.24
N THR A 18 -7.13 -24.72 7.86
CA THR A 18 -8.11 -25.79 8.01
C THR A 18 -8.73 -26.07 6.65
N LEU A 19 -8.24 -27.11 5.98
CA LEU A 19 -9.16 -27.93 5.20
C LEU A 19 -9.98 -28.75 6.21
N PRO A 20 -11.20 -29.18 5.87
CA PRO A 20 -11.99 -30.08 6.72
C PRO A 20 -11.25 -31.38 7.13
N TYR A 21 -10.09 -31.67 6.52
CA TYR A 21 -9.27 -32.87 6.77
C TYR A 21 -7.76 -32.61 6.94
N LEU A 22 -7.28 -31.37 6.94
CA LEU A 22 -5.87 -31.06 7.16
C LEU A 22 -5.71 -29.87 8.11
N ASN A 23 -4.91 -30.08 9.16
CA ASN A 23 -4.68 -29.07 10.18
C ASN A 23 -3.61 -28.06 9.76
N GLN A 24 -2.72 -28.41 8.83
CA GLN A 24 -1.67 -27.51 8.36
C GLN A 24 -1.30 -27.75 6.89
N LEU A 25 -1.19 -26.69 6.10
CA LEU A 25 -0.69 -26.73 4.72
C LEU A 25 0.60 -25.92 4.62
N PRO A 26 1.71 -26.51 4.12
CA PRO A 26 2.92 -25.75 3.83
C PRO A 26 2.59 -24.63 2.85
N THR A 27 2.80 -23.39 3.29
CA THR A 27 2.41 -22.16 2.61
C THR A 27 3.58 -21.19 2.61
N THR A 28 3.92 -20.68 1.43
CA THR A 28 5.03 -19.74 1.27
C THR A 28 4.55 -18.50 0.52
N TRP A 29 4.79 -17.31 1.07
CA TRP A 29 4.59 -16.03 0.39
C TRP A 29 5.94 -15.43 0.04
N ARG A 30 6.04 -14.88 -1.17
CA ARG A 30 7.21 -14.14 -1.63
C ARG A 30 6.77 -12.81 -2.21
N LEU A 31 7.23 -11.71 -1.62
CA LEU A 31 6.97 -10.35 -2.07
C LEU A 31 7.64 -10.08 -3.42
N SER A 32 8.84 -10.62 -3.64
CA SER A 32 9.61 -10.41 -4.87
C SER A 32 8.91 -10.91 -6.14
N THR A 33 8.03 -11.90 -5.99
CA THR A 33 7.21 -12.43 -7.09
C THR A 33 5.72 -12.16 -6.91
N SER A 34 5.31 -11.56 -5.79
CA SER A 34 3.91 -11.42 -5.38
C SER A 34 3.13 -12.74 -5.43
N SER A 35 3.78 -13.86 -5.07
CA SER A 35 3.20 -15.20 -5.22
C SER A 35 2.97 -15.88 -3.88
N LEU A 36 1.76 -16.41 -3.70
CA LEU A 36 1.41 -17.33 -2.63
C LEU A 36 1.37 -18.77 -3.16
N VAL A 37 2.22 -19.63 -2.61
CA VAL A 37 2.31 -21.05 -2.98
C VAL A 37 1.83 -21.91 -1.83
N LEU A 38 0.86 -22.78 -2.12
CA LEU A 38 0.34 -23.78 -1.20
C LEU A 38 0.71 -25.16 -1.71
N ARG A 39 1.30 -26.00 -0.86
CA ARG A 39 1.65 -27.38 -1.21
C ARG A 39 0.64 -28.32 -0.57
N LEU A 40 -0.22 -28.90 -1.41
CA LEU A 40 -1.17 -29.93 -0.99
C LEU A 40 -0.40 -31.23 -0.72
N GLN A 41 -0.52 -31.78 0.48
CA GLN A 41 0.11 -33.05 0.89
C GLN A 41 -0.80 -34.26 0.72
N VAL A 42 -2.05 -34.03 0.32
CA VAL A 42 -3.06 -35.07 0.09
C VAL A 42 -3.64 -34.92 -1.29
N GLU A 43 -4.15 -36.04 -1.80
CA GLU A 43 -4.92 -36.04 -3.04
C GLU A 43 -6.22 -35.26 -2.85
N VAL A 44 -6.49 -34.33 -3.78
CA VAL A 44 -7.76 -33.63 -3.86
C VAL A 44 -8.65 -34.39 -4.83
N ILE A 45 -9.75 -34.92 -4.32
CA ILE A 45 -10.71 -35.69 -5.12
C ILE A 45 -11.30 -34.77 -6.19
N LYS A 46 -11.43 -35.29 -7.42
CA LYS A 46 -12.09 -34.58 -8.52
C LYS A 46 -13.48 -34.08 -8.09
N ASN A 47 -13.84 -32.88 -8.52
CA ASN A 47 -15.11 -32.22 -8.20
C ASN A 47 -15.35 -31.99 -6.70
N SER A 48 -14.32 -32.07 -5.86
CA SER A 48 -14.43 -31.64 -4.45
C SER A 48 -14.19 -30.14 -4.32
N LEU A 49 -14.88 -29.52 -3.37
CA LEU A 49 -14.67 -28.12 -3.01
C LEU A 49 -13.49 -28.03 -2.06
N VAL A 50 -12.47 -27.27 -2.46
CA VAL A 50 -11.30 -26.97 -1.62
C VAL A 50 -11.46 -25.55 -1.07
N LEU A 51 -11.58 -25.43 0.25
CA LEU A 51 -11.64 -24.13 0.92
C LEU A 51 -10.27 -23.78 1.52
N ILE A 52 -9.66 -22.72 1.01
CA ILE A 52 -8.38 -22.19 1.48
C ILE A 52 -8.66 -20.90 2.25
N ARG A 53 -8.25 -20.84 3.51
CA ARG A 53 -8.33 -19.63 4.33
C ARG A 53 -6.93 -19.14 4.66
N ILE A 54 -6.64 -17.90 4.28
CA ILE A 54 -5.38 -17.22 4.60
C ILE A 54 -5.68 -16.26 5.77
N PRO A 55 -5.14 -16.50 6.97
CA PRO A 55 -5.36 -15.62 8.10
C PRO A 55 -4.77 -14.22 7.84
N SER A 56 -5.44 -13.17 8.30
CA SER A 56 -4.90 -11.79 8.26
C SER A 56 -3.56 -11.65 9.00
N LEU A 57 -3.35 -12.48 10.03
CA LEU A 57 -2.09 -12.58 10.77
C LEU A 57 -0.89 -13.06 9.92
N SER A 58 -1.13 -13.54 8.69
CA SER A 58 -0.04 -13.84 7.73
C SER A 58 0.70 -12.59 7.26
N GLY A 59 0.13 -11.40 7.45
CA GLY A 59 0.76 -10.13 7.10
C GLY A 59 0.75 -9.82 5.60
N ILE A 60 -0.02 -10.55 4.79
CA ILE A 60 -0.31 -10.15 3.40
C ILE A 60 -1.27 -8.96 3.43
N VAL A 61 -0.90 -7.87 2.77
CA VAL A 61 -1.62 -6.61 2.75
C VAL A 61 -2.15 -6.35 1.33
N LEU A 62 -3.38 -5.83 1.25
CA LEU A 62 -4.04 -5.45 -0.01
C LEU A 62 -3.24 -4.36 -0.76
N PRO A 63 -3.39 -4.26 -2.09
CA PRO A 63 -2.77 -3.18 -2.85
C PRO A 63 -3.26 -1.80 -2.40
N ALA A 64 -2.34 -0.84 -2.30
CA ALA A 64 -2.66 0.51 -1.82
C ALA A 64 -3.60 1.27 -2.78
N GLN A 65 -3.51 0.99 -4.08
CA GLN A 65 -4.43 1.49 -5.10
C GLN A 65 -5.79 0.78 -5.11
N GLY A 66 -6.05 -0.10 -4.14
CA GLY A 66 -7.24 -0.92 -4.15
C GLY A 66 -7.19 -2.02 -5.22
N MET A 67 -8.35 -2.58 -5.51
CA MET A 67 -8.55 -3.68 -6.46
C MET A 67 -9.86 -3.47 -7.18
N VAL A 68 -9.92 -3.81 -8.46
CA VAL A 68 -11.20 -3.80 -9.20
C VAL A 68 -11.95 -5.12 -9.00
N GLU A 69 -13.26 -5.09 -9.14
CA GLU A 69 -14.06 -6.31 -9.12
C GLU A 69 -13.61 -7.28 -10.22
N ASN A 70 -13.45 -8.56 -9.86
CA ASN A 70 -13.03 -9.64 -10.78
C ASN A 70 -11.72 -9.32 -11.54
N GLN A 71 -10.75 -8.76 -10.82
CA GLN A 71 -9.44 -8.37 -11.34
C GLN A 71 -8.74 -9.57 -12.00
N ARG A 72 -8.42 -9.44 -13.29
CA ARG A 72 -8.01 -10.58 -14.13
C ARG A 72 -6.56 -11.03 -13.95
N ASP A 73 -5.72 -10.19 -13.38
CA ASP A 73 -4.31 -10.48 -13.10
C ASP A 73 -4.10 -11.25 -11.78
N LEU A 74 -5.14 -11.41 -10.97
CA LEU A 74 -5.16 -12.39 -9.90
C LEU A 74 -5.34 -13.76 -10.51
N THR A 75 -4.28 -14.57 -10.52
CA THR A 75 -4.30 -15.85 -11.22
C THR A 75 -4.03 -17.03 -10.29
N LEU A 76 -4.67 -18.15 -10.61
CA LEU A 76 -4.40 -19.45 -10.04
C LEU A 76 -3.57 -20.26 -11.02
N LYS A 77 -2.59 -20.98 -10.47
CA LYS A 77 -1.74 -21.91 -11.20
C LYS A 77 -1.69 -23.21 -10.43
N LEU A 78 -1.96 -24.31 -11.12
CA LEU A 78 -1.88 -25.65 -10.56
C LEU A 78 -0.71 -26.38 -11.18
N ARG A 79 0.18 -26.90 -10.33
CA ARG A 79 1.24 -27.84 -10.71
C ARG A 79 1.11 -29.09 -9.87
N SER A 80 0.94 -30.24 -10.52
CA SER A 80 1.01 -31.56 -9.89
C SER A 80 1.89 -32.48 -10.72
N SER A 81 2.20 -33.66 -10.19
CA SER A 81 2.90 -34.72 -10.92
C SER A 81 2.09 -35.30 -12.09
N SER A 82 0.76 -35.25 -12.00
CA SER A 82 -0.17 -35.84 -12.97
C SER A 82 -0.76 -34.83 -13.96
N CYS A 83 -0.73 -33.53 -13.63
CA CYS A 83 -1.29 -32.47 -14.45
C CYS A 83 -0.66 -31.11 -14.11
N SER A 84 -0.46 -30.27 -15.11
CA SER A 84 -0.21 -28.85 -14.91
C SER A 84 -1.30 -28.08 -15.62
N ALA A 85 -1.94 -27.16 -14.91
CA ALA A 85 -2.82 -26.18 -15.54
C ALA A 85 -1.99 -24.92 -15.85
N ALA A 86 -2.29 -24.29 -16.98
CA ALA A 86 -1.85 -22.92 -17.23
C ALA A 86 -2.44 -21.97 -16.18
N GLU A 87 -1.91 -20.75 -16.10
CA GLU A 87 -2.49 -19.72 -15.25
C GLU A 87 -3.89 -19.35 -15.75
N PHE A 88 -4.84 -19.24 -14.82
CA PHE A 88 -6.20 -18.78 -15.12
C PHE A 88 -6.67 -17.76 -14.07
N PRO A 89 -7.46 -16.75 -14.47
CA PRO A 89 -7.93 -15.73 -13.53
C PRO A 89 -8.81 -16.30 -12.41
N VAL A 90 -8.69 -15.71 -11.22
CA VAL A 90 -9.66 -15.87 -10.14
C VAL A 90 -11.00 -15.32 -10.65
N GLN A 91 -12.03 -16.16 -10.66
CA GLN A 91 -13.32 -15.81 -11.26
C GLN A 91 -14.07 -14.72 -10.50
N ARG A 92 -13.88 -14.65 -9.18
CA ARG A 92 -14.54 -13.68 -8.30
C ARG A 92 -13.54 -13.05 -7.35
N SER A 93 -13.38 -11.74 -7.43
CA SER A 93 -12.63 -10.94 -6.46
C SER A 93 -13.43 -9.69 -6.12
N PRO A 94 -13.41 -9.23 -4.86
CA PRO A 94 -14.11 -8.01 -4.49
C PRO A 94 -13.45 -6.79 -5.11
N HIS A 95 -14.24 -5.74 -5.33
CA HIS A 95 -13.73 -4.38 -5.47
C HIS A 95 -13.26 -3.87 -4.10
N ILE A 96 -12.08 -3.27 -4.07
CA ILE A 96 -11.48 -2.63 -2.89
C ILE A 96 -11.12 -1.21 -3.31
N GLU A 97 -11.68 -0.21 -2.64
CA GLU A 97 -11.32 1.19 -2.92
C GLU A 97 -9.87 1.50 -2.46
N PRO A 98 -9.13 2.38 -3.17
CA PRO A 98 -7.87 2.91 -2.67
C PRO A 98 -8.07 3.61 -1.31
N ILE A 99 -7.07 3.59 -0.43
CA ILE A 99 -7.17 4.29 0.87
C ILE A 99 -7.29 5.81 0.69
N LEU A 100 -6.64 6.36 -0.34
CA LEU A 100 -6.65 7.79 -0.67
C LEU A 100 -7.15 7.98 -2.10
N ALA A 101 -8.07 8.91 -2.30
CA ALA A 101 -8.52 9.38 -3.61
C ALA A 101 -8.17 10.85 -3.81
N TYR A 102 -8.25 11.32 -5.06
CA TYR A 102 -8.05 12.72 -5.45
C TYR A 102 -6.78 13.36 -4.88
N SER A 103 -5.67 12.61 -4.91
CA SER A 103 -4.37 13.13 -4.49
C SER A 103 -3.86 14.17 -5.50
N PHE A 104 -3.52 15.34 -4.99
CA PHE A 104 -3.05 16.48 -5.77
C PHE A 104 -1.85 17.11 -5.07
N MET A 105 -0.88 17.55 -5.85
CA MET A 105 0.30 18.24 -5.34
C MET A 105 0.64 19.42 -6.25
N ASP A 106 0.92 20.56 -5.64
CA ASP A 106 1.28 21.79 -6.33
C ASP A 106 2.46 22.48 -5.64
N TYR A 107 3.19 23.28 -6.41
CA TYR A 107 4.42 23.94 -5.98
C TYR A 107 4.39 25.41 -6.33
N ASP A 108 4.87 26.25 -5.42
CA ASP A 108 4.98 27.69 -5.63
C ASP A 108 6.23 28.28 -4.95
N PRO A 109 7.16 28.93 -5.70
CA PRO A 109 7.15 29.09 -7.16
C PRO A 109 7.54 27.79 -7.89
N ARG A 110 7.08 27.62 -9.14
CA ARG A 110 7.48 26.48 -10.01
C ARG A 110 8.83 26.73 -10.70
N GLN A 111 9.87 27.04 -9.92
CA GLN A 111 11.19 27.42 -10.43
C GLN A 111 12.31 26.59 -9.79
N VAL A 112 13.20 26.05 -10.63
CA VAL A 112 14.37 25.28 -10.19
C VAL A 112 15.37 26.17 -9.43
N GLY A 113 15.99 25.62 -8.38
CA GLY A 113 17.00 26.31 -7.58
C GLY A 113 16.45 27.32 -6.57
N VAL A 114 15.13 27.51 -6.54
CA VAL A 114 14.45 28.37 -5.57
C VAL A 114 13.69 27.49 -4.57
N PRO A 115 13.70 27.79 -3.26
CA PRO A 115 12.87 27.08 -2.29
C PRO A 115 11.38 27.20 -2.62
N VAL A 116 10.65 26.08 -2.55
CA VAL A 116 9.24 26.01 -2.96
C VAL A 116 8.32 25.67 -1.79
N SER A 117 7.13 26.26 -1.81
CA SER A 117 6.03 25.80 -0.98
C SER A 117 5.35 24.63 -1.67
N ILE A 118 5.09 23.55 -0.94
CA ILE A 118 4.45 22.34 -1.45
C ILE A 118 3.05 22.28 -0.85
N ARG A 119 2.03 22.36 -1.70
CA ARG A 119 0.64 22.11 -1.30
C ARG A 119 0.30 20.67 -1.66
N VAL A 120 -0.28 19.96 -0.71
CA VAL A 120 -0.77 18.59 -0.90
C VAL A 120 -2.24 18.57 -0.55
N SER A 121 -3.05 17.91 -1.36
CA SER A 121 -4.46 17.64 -1.07
C SER A 121 -4.80 16.18 -1.37
N PHE A 122 -5.71 15.58 -0.60
CA PHE A 122 -6.23 14.23 -0.84
C PHE A 122 -7.59 14.06 -0.14
N ILE A 123 -8.32 13.00 -0.48
CA ILE A 123 -9.56 12.59 0.19
C ILE A 123 -9.38 11.15 0.67
N PRO A 124 -9.31 10.89 1.98
CA PRO A 124 -9.23 9.53 2.50
C PRO A 124 -10.57 8.82 2.25
N GLN A 125 -10.54 7.60 1.68
CA GLN A 125 -11.76 6.81 1.42
C GLN A 125 -12.25 6.06 2.66
N THR A 126 -11.40 5.93 3.68
CA THR A 126 -11.72 5.38 4.99
C THR A 126 -11.23 6.34 6.07
N ALA A 127 -11.78 6.26 7.29
CA ALA A 127 -11.28 7.05 8.40
C ALA A 127 -9.82 6.69 8.70
N LEU A 128 -8.97 7.70 8.88
CA LEU A 128 -7.56 7.52 9.23
C LEU A 128 -7.37 7.91 10.70
N PRO A 129 -6.95 6.98 11.58
CA PRO A 129 -6.77 7.26 13.00
C PRO A 129 -5.70 8.33 13.25
N ALA A 130 -5.86 9.07 14.35
CA ALA A 130 -4.79 9.89 14.90
C ALA A 130 -3.55 9.01 15.18
N GLY A 131 -2.36 9.57 14.94
CA GLY A 131 -1.08 8.86 15.00
C GLY A 131 -0.68 8.18 13.68
N SER A 132 -1.55 8.17 12.66
CA SER A 132 -1.18 7.70 11.32
C SER A 132 -0.10 8.57 10.70
N ILE A 133 0.84 7.95 9.98
CA ILE A 133 1.91 8.67 9.28
C ILE A 133 1.63 8.64 7.78
N LEU A 134 1.46 9.82 7.18
CA LEU A 134 1.43 9.97 5.73
C LEU A 134 2.85 10.30 5.26
N THR A 135 3.36 9.55 4.29
CA THR A 135 4.68 9.79 3.70
C THR A 135 4.55 10.14 2.23
N LEU A 136 5.05 11.31 1.86
CA LEU A 136 5.24 11.73 0.48
C LEU A 136 6.64 11.39 0.03
N THR A 137 6.72 10.75 -1.13
CA THR A 137 8.00 10.48 -1.79
C THR A 137 8.20 11.55 -2.85
N LEU A 138 9.17 12.43 -2.62
CA LEU A 138 9.54 13.55 -3.48
C LEU A 138 10.88 13.24 -4.13
N ASP A 139 10.87 12.31 -5.07
CA ASP A 139 12.07 11.85 -5.73
C ASP A 139 12.82 13.01 -6.39
N LYS A 140 14.13 13.05 -6.18
CA LYS A 140 15.06 14.07 -6.73
C LYS A 140 14.82 15.51 -6.25
N PHE A 141 13.89 15.74 -5.32
CA PHE A 141 13.86 17.00 -4.58
C PHE A 141 15.11 17.08 -3.70
N GLY A 142 15.59 18.30 -3.47
CA GLY A 142 16.66 18.50 -2.50
C GLY A 142 16.32 19.56 -1.47
N GLY A 143 17.29 19.86 -0.63
CA GLY A 143 17.16 20.76 0.51
C GLY A 143 17.92 20.19 1.70
N PRO A 144 18.14 20.99 2.75
CA PRO A 144 18.60 20.42 4.02
C PRO A 144 17.50 19.53 4.60
N SER A 145 17.85 18.38 5.18
CA SER A 145 16.88 17.60 5.95
C SER A 145 16.34 18.44 7.12
N THR A 146 15.04 18.36 7.38
CA THR A 146 14.40 19.07 8.47
C THR A 146 13.74 18.09 9.42
N GLY A 147 13.96 18.30 10.72
CA GLY A 147 13.40 17.45 11.78
C GLY A 147 11.91 17.72 11.97
N LYS A 148 11.58 18.80 12.69
CA LYS A 148 10.19 19.18 12.98
C LYS A 148 9.85 20.46 12.22
N VAL A 149 8.95 20.36 11.25
CA VAL A 149 8.39 21.50 10.51
C VAL A 149 6.94 21.71 10.90
N MET A 150 6.52 22.97 11.01
CA MET A 150 5.14 23.35 11.31
C MET A 150 4.33 23.36 10.02
N ILE A 151 3.18 22.70 10.05
CA ILE A 151 2.30 22.52 8.91
C ILE A 151 0.95 23.15 9.23
N PHE A 152 0.38 23.82 8.23
CA PHE A 152 -0.98 24.32 8.26
C PHE A 152 -1.83 23.39 7.42
N SER A 153 -2.83 22.78 8.04
CA SER A 153 -3.75 21.85 7.39
C SER A 153 -5.19 22.37 7.40
N SER A 154 -5.98 21.82 6.50
CA SER A 154 -7.44 21.83 6.52
C SER A 154 -7.87 20.36 6.44
N PRO A 155 -8.64 19.82 7.40
CA PRO A 155 -9.14 20.46 8.62
C PRO A 155 -8.03 21.03 9.52
N GLU A 156 -8.35 22.09 10.26
CA GLU A 156 -7.38 22.74 11.15
C GLU A 156 -6.93 21.79 12.26
N GLY A 157 -5.62 21.70 12.47
CA GLY A 157 -5.05 20.83 13.50
C GLY A 157 -5.01 19.34 13.15
N ALA A 158 -5.49 18.95 11.96
CA ALA A 158 -5.41 17.57 11.49
C ALA A 158 -3.97 17.10 11.27
N ILE A 159 -3.13 17.98 10.73
CA ILE A 159 -1.69 17.74 10.50
C ILE A 159 -0.96 19.00 10.93
N THR A 160 -0.20 18.94 12.02
CA THR A 160 0.52 20.09 12.57
C THR A 160 2.03 19.99 12.37
N VAL A 161 2.55 18.77 12.21
CA VAL A 161 4.00 18.52 12.15
C VAL A 161 4.39 17.57 11.03
N GLY A 162 5.54 17.84 10.43
CA GLY A 162 6.21 16.92 9.51
C GLY A 162 7.72 16.97 9.58
N ALA A 163 8.37 16.17 8.74
CA ALA A 163 9.81 16.03 8.65
C ALA A 163 10.22 15.78 7.19
N TRP A 164 11.27 16.47 6.72
CA TRP A 164 11.88 16.21 5.42
C TRP A 164 13.20 15.47 5.60
N ASN A 165 13.38 14.38 4.86
CA ASN A 165 14.65 13.67 4.79
C ASN A 165 15.20 13.74 3.36
N ALA A 166 16.21 14.57 3.16
CA ALA A 166 16.84 14.79 1.86
C ALA A 166 17.63 13.58 1.36
N THR A 167 18.09 12.71 2.26
CA THR A 167 18.81 11.48 1.88
C THR A 167 17.86 10.45 1.28
N THR A 168 16.62 10.37 1.78
CA THR A 168 15.63 9.39 1.30
C THR A 168 14.62 9.97 0.32
N GLY A 169 14.59 11.30 0.16
CA GLY A 169 13.59 11.97 -0.66
C GLY A 169 12.17 11.88 -0.06
N LYS A 170 12.04 11.70 1.27
CA LYS A 170 10.75 11.46 1.93
C LYS A 170 10.35 12.60 2.85
N PHE A 171 9.12 13.08 2.68
CA PHE A 171 8.46 13.99 3.60
C PHE A 171 7.40 13.22 4.38
N SER A 172 7.50 13.15 5.70
CA SER A 172 6.54 12.44 6.54
C SER A 172 5.76 13.43 7.41
N VAL A 173 4.45 13.23 7.50
CA VAL A 173 3.57 14.02 8.37
C VAL A 173 2.79 13.11 9.30
N LEU A 174 2.57 13.56 10.54
CA LEU A 174 1.76 12.87 11.53
C LEU A 174 0.34 13.42 11.50
N MET A 175 -0.66 12.55 11.49
CA MET A 175 -2.04 12.93 11.71
C MET A 175 -2.26 13.13 13.20
N ASP A 176 -2.44 14.37 13.63
CA ASP A 176 -2.66 14.71 15.05
C ASP A 176 -4.10 14.44 15.48
N GLN A 177 -5.01 14.38 14.51
CA GLN A 177 -6.42 14.06 14.71
C GLN A 177 -6.86 12.95 13.76
N GLN A 178 -7.97 12.30 14.10
CA GLN A 178 -8.61 11.36 13.19
C GLN A 178 -9.18 12.13 11.98
N LEU A 179 -8.82 11.70 10.78
CA LEU A 179 -9.43 12.19 9.54
C LEU A 179 -10.65 11.33 9.23
N LEU A 180 -11.79 11.97 8.96
CA LEU A 180 -13.00 11.24 8.61
C LEU A 180 -12.92 10.72 7.17
N ALA A 181 -13.61 9.60 6.92
CA ALA A 181 -13.77 9.12 5.54
C ALA A 181 -14.47 10.21 4.70
N MET A 182 -14.02 10.36 3.46
CA MET A 182 -14.53 11.31 2.47
C MET A 182 -14.34 12.80 2.83
N GLU A 183 -13.59 13.12 3.88
CA GLU A 183 -13.27 14.51 4.26
C GLU A 183 -12.05 15.03 3.50
N PRO A 184 -12.16 16.11 2.69
CA PRO A 184 -11.02 16.65 1.99
C PRO A 184 -9.95 17.17 2.94
N VAL A 185 -8.72 16.71 2.74
CA VAL A 185 -7.57 17.09 3.55
C VAL A 185 -6.58 17.81 2.66
N SER A 186 -6.07 18.94 3.12
CA SER A 186 -4.98 19.65 2.46
C SER A 186 -4.01 20.21 3.47
N PHE A 187 -2.74 20.32 3.10
CA PHE A 187 -1.74 20.98 3.92
C PHE A 187 -0.63 21.62 3.07
N ILE A 188 0.07 22.58 3.67
CA ILE A 188 1.15 23.32 3.00
C ILE A 188 2.44 23.19 3.78
N VAL A 189 3.49 22.73 3.09
CA VAL A 189 4.88 22.82 3.51
C VAL A 189 5.44 24.13 2.96
N ARG A 190 5.92 25.02 3.83
CA ARG A 190 6.39 26.35 3.42
C ARG A 190 7.77 26.32 2.79
N SER A 191 8.02 27.20 1.83
CA SER A 191 9.33 27.40 1.19
C SER A 191 10.47 27.74 2.15
N THR A 192 10.16 28.28 3.34
CA THR A 192 11.14 28.57 4.39
C THR A 192 11.94 27.35 4.86
N TYR A 193 11.45 26.14 4.58
CA TYR A 193 12.15 24.89 4.90
C TYR A 193 13.21 24.48 3.87
N GLY A 194 13.43 25.29 2.82
CA GLY A 194 14.56 25.13 1.92
C GLY A 194 14.47 23.94 0.97
N ILE A 195 13.26 23.38 0.79
CA ILE A 195 13.02 22.29 -0.15
C ILE A 195 12.98 22.88 -1.57
N PHE A 196 13.71 22.29 -2.51
CA PHE A 196 13.78 22.75 -3.90
C PHE A 196 13.40 21.66 -4.90
N LEU A 197 12.87 22.09 -6.04
CA LEU A 197 12.50 21.21 -7.16
C LEU A 197 13.73 20.51 -7.76
N PRO A 198 13.53 19.32 -8.38
CA PRO A 198 14.58 18.65 -9.15
C PRO A 198 15.12 19.55 -10.27
N SER A 199 16.41 19.43 -10.58
CA SER A 199 17.05 20.21 -11.66
C SER A 199 16.66 19.76 -13.07
N ALA A 200 16.04 18.58 -13.21
CA ALA A 200 15.50 18.06 -14.45
C ALA A 200 13.98 17.85 -14.28
N GLY A 201 13.20 18.61 -15.04
CA GLY A 201 11.74 18.51 -15.13
C GLY A 201 11.30 17.93 -16.48
#